data_AF-A0A1W9QSV0-F1
#
_entry.id   AF-A0A1W9QSV0-F1
#
_cell.length_a   1.000
_cell.length_b   1.000
_cell.length_c   1.000
_cell.angle_alpha   90.00
_cell.angle_beta   90.00
_cell.angle_gamma   90.00
#
_symmetry.space_group_name_H-M   'P 1'
#
loop_
_entity.id
_entity.type
_entity.pdbx_description
1 polymer ?
#
loop_
_entity_poly.entity_id
_entity_poly.type
_entity_poly.pdbx_seq_one_letter_code
_entity_poly.pdbx_strand_id
1 'polypeptide(L)'
;MKKQSSLIFLLCILLISCSETQDAIQQKMDKNWTFKMVDDTAWLPATVPGYVHTDLLANGIIEDPFYRLNEHHLQWIDKKDWEYRTTFNIDKETLEKDVVELNFKGLDTYADVFLNNQLILEADNMFMQWQVSCKKYLKPGENILRVVFKSPINIGLEKREGLGYFLPGAENDQSELGGLGDKKTCAFSRKAQYHFGWDWGPRLVSSGIWQDVELMAWDKCKLVDVNIVREGLSENEATLVSKIEIESVGVEEVNIVGYIDSEKKFGQKTTLSKGINKVNIPFNIKDPELWWTNGLGGHKLYNVEIQVKDGDKILSSKNLNIGLRTIEVIQKPDSIGKSFYFQVNGEPVFMKGANYIPQDIFLSRVDDGDYEKLIKSAVEANFNMLRVWGGGIYEKDIFYDLCDKYGILVWQDFMFACAMYPGNKEFLGNVKKEAVQNVKRLRNHPCIALWCGDNEILSAWNRWGWKENVLKNQGQNIVDTVWKAYNDIFHNILPEVVRNLDPQKLYWSSSPSAGFG
;
A
#
# COMPACT_ATOMS: atom_id res chain seq x y z
N MET A 1 51.35 40.93 20.60
CA MET A 1 50.50 41.15 19.41
C MET A 1 50.56 39.92 18.53
N LYS A 2 49.39 39.52 18.00
CA LYS A 2 49.00 38.17 17.55
C LYS A 2 49.86 37.60 16.41
N LYS A 3 50.33 36.36 16.56
CA LYS A 3 50.72 35.47 15.44
C LYS A 3 49.56 34.50 15.20
N GLN A 4 48.88 34.61 14.05
CA GLN A 4 47.95 33.60 13.57
C GLN A 4 48.73 32.62 12.70
N SER A 5 48.79 31.36 13.13
CA SER A 5 49.22 30.22 12.32
C SER A 5 47.97 29.59 11.72
N SER A 6 47.80 29.68 10.39
CA SER A 6 46.78 28.94 9.66
C SER A 6 47.27 27.51 9.44
N LEU A 7 46.64 26.54 10.12
CA LEU A 7 46.82 25.12 9.90
C LEU A 7 45.77 24.67 8.86
N ILE A 8 46.19 24.44 7.62
CA ILE A 8 45.35 23.83 6.59
C ILE A 8 45.45 22.31 6.76
N PHE A 9 44.37 21.70 7.27
CA PHE A 9 44.23 20.24 7.36
C PHE A 9 43.69 19.75 6.01
N LEU A 10 44.54 19.14 5.19
CA LEU A 10 44.14 18.50 3.93
C LEU A 10 43.58 17.11 4.27
N LEU A 11 42.25 16.98 4.31
CA LEU A 11 41.57 15.70 4.52
C LEU A 11 41.48 14.97 3.16
N CYS A 12 42.40 14.02 2.92
CA CYS A 12 42.29 13.11 1.78
C CYS A 12 41.19 12.07 2.06
N ILE A 13 40.01 12.27 1.48
CA ILE A 13 38.95 11.26 1.42
C ILE A 13 39.25 10.37 0.21
N LEU A 14 39.80 9.18 0.46
CA LEU A 14 39.83 8.07 -0.50
C LEU A 14 38.48 7.35 -0.44
N LEU A 15 37.55 7.76 -1.30
CA LEU A 15 36.36 6.97 -1.63
C LEU A 15 36.76 5.88 -2.64
N ILE A 16 37.09 4.70 -2.14
CA ILE A 16 37.07 3.49 -2.98
C ILE A 16 35.65 2.94 -2.88
N SER A 17 34.76 3.46 -3.73
CA SER A 17 33.48 2.82 -4.02
C SER A 17 33.71 1.84 -5.17
N CYS A 18 33.90 0.56 -4.85
CA CYS A 18 33.54 -0.49 -5.79
C CYS A 18 32.02 -0.60 -5.72
N SER A 19 31.31 0.21 -6.50
CA SER A 19 29.89 -0.05 -6.75
C SER A 19 29.82 -1.25 -7.70
N GLU A 20 29.51 -2.44 -7.18
CA GLU A 20 28.99 -3.52 -8.03
C GLU A 20 27.71 -2.97 -8.69
N THR A 21 27.80 -2.62 -9.97
CA THR A 21 26.71 -1.95 -10.70
C THR A 21 25.57 -2.93 -10.89
N GLN A 22 24.41 -2.61 -10.29
CA GLN A 22 23.16 -3.29 -10.58
C GLN A 22 22.83 -3.14 -12.07
N ASP A 23 22.52 -4.24 -12.74
CA ASP A 23 22.34 -4.27 -14.20
C ASP A 23 20.94 -3.84 -14.69
N ALA A 24 20.04 -3.52 -13.75
CA ALA A 24 18.70 -3.05 -14.07
C ALA A 24 18.70 -1.53 -14.32
N ILE A 25 17.97 -1.10 -15.35
CA ILE A 25 17.73 0.31 -15.64
C ILE A 25 16.41 0.71 -15.00
N GLN A 26 16.40 1.81 -14.27
CA GLN A 26 15.22 2.42 -13.67
C GLN A 26 15.09 3.86 -14.13
N GLN A 27 13.92 4.22 -14.65
CA GLN A 27 13.59 5.57 -15.06
C GLN A 27 12.30 6.02 -14.38
N LYS A 28 12.38 7.03 -13.51
CA LYS A 28 11.20 7.67 -12.94
C LYS A 28 10.47 8.51 -13.99
N MET A 29 9.16 8.39 -14.01
CA MET A 29 8.25 9.11 -14.92
C MET A 29 7.55 10.24 -14.15
N ASP A 30 8.31 11.21 -13.64
CA ASP A 30 7.84 12.27 -12.73
C ASP A 30 7.82 13.67 -13.36
N LYS A 31 8.12 13.78 -14.66
CA LYS A 31 8.30 15.06 -15.37
C LYS A 31 7.38 15.21 -16.57
N ASN A 32 7.17 16.46 -16.96
CA ASN A 32 6.49 16.88 -18.19
C ASN A 32 5.06 16.32 -18.33
N TRP A 33 4.41 16.02 -17.20
CA TRP A 33 3.02 15.62 -17.21
C TRP A 33 2.14 16.81 -17.54
N THR A 34 1.13 16.53 -18.35
CA THR A 34 0.04 17.44 -18.66
C THR A 34 -1.27 16.72 -18.43
N PHE A 35 -2.32 17.46 -18.10
CA PHE A 35 -3.66 16.91 -17.94
C PHE A 35 -4.71 17.78 -18.61
N LYS A 36 -5.88 17.20 -18.86
CA LYS A 36 -7.08 17.89 -19.31
C LYS A 36 -8.33 17.08 -18.99
N MET A 37 -9.49 17.72 -19.08
CA MET A 37 -10.74 16.98 -19.20
C MET A 37 -10.79 16.28 -20.56
N VAL A 38 -11.40 15.09 -20.65
CA VAL A 38 -11.43 14.33 -21.91
C VAL A 38 -12.11 15.13 -23.04
N ASP A 39 -13.17 15.87 -22.74
CA ASP A 39 -13.93 16.73 -23.66
C ASP A 39 -13.26 18.10 -23.94
N ASP A 40 -12.19 18.45 -23.22
CA ASP A 40 -11.42 19.67 -23.46
C ASP A 40 -10.35 19.51 -24.55
N THR A 41 -9.89 20.65 -25.09
CA THR A 41 -8.84 20.71 -26.11
C THR A 41 -7.48 21.16 -25.57
N ALA A 42 -7.47 22.00 -24.52
CA ALA A 42 -6.25 22.55 -23.96
C ALA A 42 -5.63 21.61 -22.93
N TRP A 43 -4.33 21.38 -23.04
CA TRP A 43 -3.54 20.65 -22.05
C TRP A 43 -2.92 21.63 -21.06
N LEU A 44 -3.07 21.34 -19.77
CA LEU A 44 -2.50 22.12 -18.68
C LEU A 44 -1.35 21.33 -18.02
N PRO A 45 -0.34 21.99 -17.44
CA PRO A 45 0.66 21.34 -16.61
C PRO A 45 0.04 20.51 -15.48
N ALA A 46 0.63 19.36 -15.19
CA ALA A 46 0.22 18.47 -14.11
C ALA A 46 1.42 17.95 -13.32
N THR A 47 1.20 17.61 -12.05
CA THR A 47 2.21 17.00 -11.18
C THR A 47 1.88 15.53 -10.95
N VAL A 48 2.89 14.67 -11.08
CA VAL A 48 2.78 13.23 -10.78
C VAL A 48 3.94 12.86 -9.85
N PRO A 49 3.69 12.26 -8.67
CA PRO A 49 2.38 11.87 -8.15
C PRO A 49 1.44 13.05 -7.83
N GLY A 50 0.14 12.88 -8.08
CA GLY A 50 -0.81 13.97 -7.93
C GLY A 50 -2.27 13.60 -8.20
N TYR A 51 -3.12 14.61 -8.09
CA TYR A 51 -4.56 14.53 -8.24
C TYR A 51 -5.07 15.64 -9.15
N VAL A 52 -6.16 15.36 -9.87
CA VAL A 52 -6.86 16.34 -10.71
C VAL A 52 -7.17 17.63 -9.95
N HIS A 53 -7.65 17.54 -8.71
CA HIS A 53 -7.97 18.72 -7.90
C HIS A 53 -6.72 19.59 -7.62
N THR A 54 -5.58 18.95 -7.33
CA THR A 54 -4.34 19.70 -7.07
C THR A 54 -3.80 20.35 -8.34
N ASP A 55 -3.95 19.70 -9.48
CA ASP A 55 -3.54 20.26 -10.78
C ASP A 55 -4.46 21.40 -11.22
N LEU A 56 -5.78 21.27 -11.04
CA LEU A 56 -6.74 22.36 -11.29
C LEU A 56 -6.44 23.58 -10.41
N LEU A 57 -6.12 23.37 -9.13
CA LEU A 57 -5.77 24.46 -8.21
C LEU A 57 -4.46 25.13 -8.64
N ALA A 58 -3.42 24.36 -8.96
CA ALA A 58 -2.14 24.88 -9.40
C ALA A 58 -2.23 25.71 -10.69
N ASN A 59 -3.21 25.41 -11.55
CA ASN A 59 -3.49 26.14 -12.78
C ASN A 59 -4.53 27.27 -12.61
N GLY A 60 -5.00 27.55 -11.39
CA GLY A 60 -5.97 28.62 -11.11
C GLY A 60 -7.37 28.38 -11.69
N ILE A 61 -7.72 27.13 -11.99
CA ILE A 61 -9.04 26.75 -12.54
C ILE A 61 -10.09 26.61 -11.43
N ILE A 62 -9.65 26.25 -10.23
CA ILE A 62 -10.49 26.15 -9.04
C ILE A 62 -9.91 26.97 -7.90
N GLU A 63 -10.77 27.36 -6.97
CA GLU A 63 -10.35 27.97 -5.71
C GLU A 63 -9.88 26.90 -4.71
N ASP A 64 -9.23 27.33 -3.62
CA ASP A 64 -8.81 26.44 -2.54
C ASP A 64 -10.01 25.65 -1.98
N PRO A 65 -10.02 24.30 -2.10
CA PRO A 65 -11.11 23.46 -1.63
C PRO A 65 -11.39 23.58 -0.12
N PHE A 66 -10.38 23.97 0.67
CA PHE A 66 -10.49 24.04 2.14
C PHE A 66 -10.98 25.41 2.63
N TYR A 67 -11.11 26.40 1.75
CA TYR A 67 -11.54 27.74 2.13
C TYR A 67 -13.07 27.87 2.11
N ARG A 68 -13.64 28.23 3.27
CA ARG A 68 -15.07 28.56 3.43
C ARG A 68 -16.01 27.46 2.91
N LEU A 69 -16.75 27.73 1.83
CA LEU A 69 -17.77 26.84 1.24
C LEU A 69 -17.35 26.32 -0.14
N ASN A 70 -16.07 26.47 -0.49
CA ASN A 70 -15.60 26.21 -1.84
C ASN A 70 -15.80 24.75 -2.25
N GLU A 71 -15.70 23.80 -1.31
CA GLU A 71 -16.06 22.38 -1.49
C GLU A 71 -17.35 22.18 -2.32
N HIS A 72 -18.40 22.95 -2.04
CA HIS A 72 -19.71 22.80 -2.68
C HIS A 72 -19.64 23.07 -4.19
N HIS A 73 -18.75 23.97 -4.61
CA HIS A 73 -18.59 24.40 -5.99
C HIS A 73 -17.66 23.50 -6.80
N LEU A 74 -16.98 22.54 -6.16
CA LEU A 74 -16.00 21.65 -6.79
C LEU A 74 -16.55 20.27 -7.13
N GLN A 75 -17.79 19.98 -6.73
CA GLN A 75 -18.39 18.65 -6.89
C GLN A 75 -18.55 18.23 -8.35
N TRP A 76 -18.48 19.14 -9.32
CA TRP A 76 -18.55 18.78 -10.75
C TRP A 76 -17.36 17.92 -11.21
N ILE A 77 -16.20 18.01 -10.54
CA ILE A 77 -14.94 17.37 -10.94
C ILE A 77 -15.07 15.84 -10.95
N ASP A 78 -15.79 15.28 -9.97
CA ASP A 78 -15.89 13.83 -9.78
C ASP A 78 -16.77 13.12 -10.84
N LYS A 79 -17.54 13.86 -11.63
CA LYS A 79 -18.41 13.37 -12.72
C LYS A 79 -17.75 13.43 -14.09
N LYS A 80 -16.53 13.97 -14.16
CA LYS A 80 -15.78 14.15 -15.40
C LYS A 80 -14.72 13.07 -15.56
N ASP A 81 -14.43 12.75 -16.81
CA ASP A 81 -13.30 11.91 -17.18
C ASP A 81 -12.09 12.81 -17.43
N TRP A 82 -10.93 12.35 -16.98
CA TRP A 82 -9.69 13.11 -16.99
C TRP A 82 -8.60 12.37 -17.74
N GLU A 83 -7.73 13.11 -18.40
CA GLU A 83 -6.67 12.54 -19.23
C GLU A 83 -5.33 13.14 -18.83
N TYR A 84 -4.37 12.29 -18.51
CA TYR A 84 -2.97 12.64 -18.26
C TYR A 84 -2.10 12.19 -19.43
N ARG A 85 -1.05 12.96 -19.74
CA ARG A 85 -0.08 12.63 -20.79
C ARG A 85 1.31 13.13 -20.43
N THR A 86 2.32 12.31 -20.69
CA THR A 86 3.72 12.71 -20.69
C THR A 86 4.46 12.12 -21.90
N THR A 87 5.68 12.59 -22.12
CA THR A 87 6.62 12.06 -23.11
C THR A 87 7.92 11.67 -22.42
N PHE A 88 8.54 10.60 -22.90
CA PHE A 88 9.82 10.11 -22.36
C PHE A 88 10.64 9.48 -23.46
N ASN A 89 11.97 9.57 -23.35
CA ASN A 89 12.88 8.98 -24.32
C ASN A 89 13.33 7.59 -23.87
N ILE A 90 13.46 6.68 -24.84
CA ILE A 90 14.00 5.35 -24.67
C ILE A 90 15.23 5.18 -25.56
N ASP A 91 16.35 4.86 -24.94
CA ASP A 91 17.59 4.56 -25.63
C ASP A 91 17.61 3.12 -26.14
N LYS A 92 18.63 2.82 -26.96
CA LYS A 92 18.81 1.50 -27.55
C LYS A 92 19.15 0.45 -26.48
N GLU A 93 19.93 0.81 -25.47
CA GLU A 93 20.35 -0.09 -24.40
C GLU A 93 19.15 -0.63 -23.61
N THR A 94 18.20 0.24 -23.25
CA THR A 94 16.96 -0.13 -22.59
C THR A 94 16.13 -1.10 -23.44
N LEU A 95 16.07 -0.91 -24.76
CA LEU A 95 15.36 -1.82 -25.67
C LEU A 95 16.08 -3.16 -25.89
N GLU A 96 17.40 -3.20 -25.65
CA GLU A 96 18.19 -4.42 -25.72
C GLU A 96 17.96 -5.33 -24.51
N LYS A 97 17.55 -4.78 -23.35
CA LYS A 97 17.22 -5.54 -22.13
C LYS A 97 16.10 -6.56 -22.34
N ASP A 98 16.18 -7.74 -21.72
CA ASP A 98 15.22 -8.84 -21.94
C ASP A 98 13.77 -8.39 -21.69
N VAL A 99 13.52 -7.71 -20.58
CA VAL A 99 12.22 -7.19 -20.16
C VAL A 99 12.28 -5.68 -20.01
N VAL A 100 11.24 -5.00 -20.50
CA VAL A 100 10.94 -3.60 -20.19
C VAL A 100 9.49 -3.52 -19.74
N GLU A 101 9.25 -2.92 -18.58
CA GLU A 101 7.95 -2.85 -17.92
C GLU A 101 7.68 -1.46 -17.35
N LEU A 102 6.40 -1.08 -17.32
CA LEU A 102 5.92 0.08 -16.58
C LEU A 102 5.29 -0.38 -15.27
N ASN A 103 5.69 0.27 -14.18
CA ASN A 103 5.22 0.03 -12.83
C ASN A 103 4.52 1.29 -12.32
N PHE A 104 3.20 1.22 -12.21
CA PHE A 104 2.38 2.24 -11.57
C PHE A 104 2.17 1.85 -10.12
N LYS A 105 2.71 2.64 -9.18
CA LYS A 105 2.58 2.35 -7.75
C LYS A 105 1.17 2.60 -7.22
N GLY A 106 0.39 3.44 -7.91
CA GLY A 106 -1.01 3.71 -7.56
C GLY A 106 -1.72 4.53 -8.64
N LEU A 107 -2.88 4.04 -9.08
CA LEU A 107 -3.79 4.72 -10.01
C LEU A 107 -5.14 4.88 -9.32
N ASP A 108 -5.62 6.11 -9.19
CA ASP A 108 -6.90 6.42 -8.53
C ASP A 108 -7.95 6.84 -9.58
N THR A 109 -8.91 6.00 -9.98
CA THR A 109 -9.01 4.56 -9.71
C THR A 109 -9.21 3.80 -11.02
N TYR A 110 -10.26 4.13 -11.76
CA TYR A 110 -10.59 3.51 -13.05
C TYR A 110 -9.75 4.13 -14.16
N ALA A 111 -8.66 3.47 -14.56
CA ALA A 111 -7.67 4.04 -15.46
C ALA A 111 -7.38 3.13 -16.66
N ASP A 112 -7.48 3.69 -17.85
CA ASP A 112 -7.03 3.07 -19.09
C ASP A 112 -5.67 3.68 -19.48
N VAL A 113 -4.63 2.86 -19.53
CA VAL A 113 -3.25 3.30 -19.82
C VAL A 113 -2.89 2.96 -21.26
N PHE A 114 -2.47 3.98 -22.01
CA PHE A 114 -2.06 3.88 -23.39
C PHE A 114 -0.59 4.25 -23.55
N LEU A 115 0.15 3.42 -24.29
CA LEU A 115 1.52 3.70 -24.71
C LEU A 115 1.58 3.74 -26.23
N ASN A 116 2.00 4.87 -26.80
CA ASN A 116 2.01 5.10 -28.25
C ASN A 116 0.66 4.73 -28.91
N ASN A 117 -0.43 5.19 -28.29
CA ASN A 117 -1.84 4.96 -28.69
C ASN A 117 -2.33 3.50 -28.61
N GLN A 118 -1.56 2.59 -28.02
CA GLN A 118 -2.00 1.21 -27.74
C GLN A 118 -2.42 1.08 -26.28
N LEU A 119 -3.60 0.54 -26.02
CA LEU A 119 -4.04 0.19 -24.66
C LEU A 119 -3.15 -0.93 -24.11
N ILE A 120 -2.48 -0.69 -22.98
CA ILE A 120 -1.56 -1.66 -22.37
C ILE A 120 -2.04 -2.18 -21.02
N LEU A 121 -2.87 -1.42 -20.30
CA LEU A 121 -3.32 -1.75 -18.95
C LEU A 121 -4.67 -1.08 -18.67
N GLU A 122 -5.55 -1.81 -17.99
CA GLU A 122 -6.79 -1.31 -17.38
C GLU A 122 -6.67 -1.53 -15.87
N ALA A 123 -6.89 -0.49 -15.09
CA ALA A 123 -6.81 -0.49 -13.62
C ALA A 123 -8.15 -0.08 -13.01
N ASP A 124 -8.51 -0.68 -11.87
CA ASP A 124 -9.81 -0.52 -11.22
C ASP A 124 -9.73 -0.51 -9.67
N ASN A 125 -8.53 -0.32 -9.12
CA ASN A 125 -8.29 -0.31 -7.67
C ASN A 125 -7.14 0.65 -7.30
N MET A 126 -7.46 1.61 -6.45
CA MET A 126 -6.54 2.63 -5.92
C MET A 126 -5.40 2.04 -5.11
N PHE A 127 -5.65 0.93 -4.42
CA PHE A 127 -4.79 0.33 -3.41
C PHE A 127 -3.83 -0.73 -3.96
N MET A 128 -3.76 -0.88 -5.29
CA MET A 128 -2.89 -1.85 -5.97
C MET A 128 -1.80 -1.16 -6.78
N GLN A 129 -0.65 -1.83 -6.85
CA GLN A 129 0.37 -1.59 -7.86
C GLN A 129 0.03 -2.34 -9.13
N TRP A 130 0.31 -1.70 -10.27
CA TRP A 130 0.05 -2.25 -11.59
C TRP A 130 1.33 -2.31 -12.39
N GLN A 131 1.70 -3.52 -12.81
CA GLN A 131 2.88 -3.79 -13.60
C GLN A 131 2.47 -4.35 -14.96
N VAL A 132 3.07 -3.82 -16.03
CA VAL A 132 2.82 -4.27 -17.39
C VAL A 132 4.10 -4.29 -18.22
N SER A 133 4.40 -5.43 -18.85
CA SER A 133 5.47 -5.51 -19.84
C SER A 133 5.12 -4.65 -21.05
N CYS A 134 5.96 -3.67 -21.34
CA CYS A 134 5.70 -2.64 -22.34
C CYS A 134 6.68 -2.65 -23.52
N LYS A 135 7.74 -3.47 -23.47
CA LYS A 135 8.82 -3.52 -24.49
C LYS A 135 8.32 -3.49 -25.94
N LYS A 136 7.31 -4.32 -26.27
CA LYS A 136 6.77 -4.44 -27.64
C LYS A 136 6.02 -3.20 -28.17
N TYR A 137 5.67 -2.26 -27.29
CA TYR A 137 4.96 -1.03 -27.64
C TYR A 137 5.89 0.19 -27.70
N LEU A 138 7.13 0.05 -27.23
CA LEU A 138 8.13 1.11 -27.23
C LEU A 138 8.80 1.25 -28.61
N LYS A 139 9.25 2.46 -28.90
CA LYS A 139 10.11 2.77 -30.05
C LYS A 139 11.37 3.50 -29.58
N PRO A 140 12.49 3.42 -30.32
CA PRO A 140 13.67 4.23 -30.03
C PRO A 140 13.33 5.73 -30.05
N GLY A 141 13.89 6.49 -29.11
CA GLY A 141 13.61 7.92 -28.96
C GLY A 141 12.33 8.19 -28.18
N GLU A 142 11.58 9.20 -28.61
CA GLU A 142 10.43 9.72 -27.85
C GLU A 142 9.21 8.78 -27.90
N ASN A 143 8.65 8.49 -26.73
CA ASN A 143 7.43 7.70 -26.53
C ASN A 143 6.39 8.54 -25.78
N ILE A 144 5.11 8.26 -26.03
CA ILE A 144 3.99 8.96 -25.40
C ILE A 144 3.26 8.01 -24.47
N LEU A 145 3.18 8.36 -23.19
CA LEU A 145 2.35 7.68 -22.19
C LEU A 145 1.12 8.53 -21.90
N ARG A 146 -0.05 7.90 -21.91
CA ARG A 146 -1.34 8.56 -21.70
C ARG A 146 -2.18 7.71 -20.76
N VAL A 147 -2.81 8.35 -19.77
CA VAL A 147 -3.65 7.67 -18.78
C VAL A 147 -5.00 8.36 -18.76
N VAL A 148 -6.07 7.63 -19.06
CA VAL A 148 -7.44 8.13 -19.06
C VAL A 148 -8.14 7.62 -17.82
N PHE A 149 -8.52 8.51 -16.92
CA PHE A 149 -9.31 8.22 -15.73
C PHE A 149 -10.80 8.41 -16.03
N LYS A 150 -11.57 7.34 -15.85
CA LYS A 150 -13.04 7.38 -15.88
C LYS A 150 -13.57 7.85 -14.53
N SER A 151 -14.63 8.64 -14.55
CA SER A 151 -15.30 9.13 -13.35
C SER A 151 -15.67 7.97 -12.41
N PRO A 152 -15.16 7.96 -11.16
CA PRO A 152 -15.53 6.92 -10.20
C PRO A 152 -17.01 7.03 -9.78
N ILE A 153 -17.63 8.20 -9.93
CA ILE A 153 -19.07 8.39 -9.70
C ILE A 153 -19.88 7.72 -10.80
N ASN A 154 -19.57 7.97 -12.07
CA ASN A 154 -20.33 7.39 -13.18
C ASN A 154 -20.24 5.85 -13.17
N ILE A 155 -19.04 5.31 -12.97
CA ILE A 155 -18.84 3.85 -12.83
C ILE A 155 -19.51 3.31 -11.56
N GLY A 156 -19.43 4.02 -10.44
CA GLY A 156 -20.09 3.63 -9.19
C GLY A 156 -21.62 3.58 -9.31
N LEU A 157 -22.22 4.54 -10.03
CA LEU A 157 -23.65 4.56 -10.32
C LEU A 157 -24.05 3.38 -11.21
N GLU A 158 -23.29 3.09 -12.28
CA GLU A 158 -23.52 1.93 -13.15
C GLU A 158 -23.49 0.63 -12.34
N LYS A 159 -22.45 0.43 -11.51
CA LYS A 159 -22.31 -0.75 -10.66
C LYS A 159 -23.45 -0.86 -9.63
N ARG A 160 -23.88 0.27 -9.06
CA ARG A 160 -25.00 0.32 -8.12
C ARG A 160 -26.31 -0.08 -8.79
N GLU A 161 -26.61 0.49 -9.95
CA GLU A 161 -27.82 0.19 -10.71
C GLU A 161 -27.84 -1.26 -11.23
N GLY A 162 -26.67 -1.78 -11.60
CA GLY A 162 -26.48 -3.17 -12.03
C GLY A 162 -26.52 -4.23 -10.91
N LEU A 163 -26.44 -3.85 -9.63
CA LEU A 163 -26.39 -4.81 -8.51
C LEU A 163 -27.71 -5.57 -8.32
N GLY A 164 -28.84 -4.94 -8.66
CA GLY A 164 -30.18 -5.52 -8.52
C GLY A 164 -30.74 -5.52 -7.08
N TYR A 165 -30.00 -4.99 -6.11
CA TYR A 165 -30.43 -4.74 -4.73
C TYR A 165 -29.62 -3.56 -4.14
N PHE A 166 -30.05 -3.04 -2.99
CA PHE A 166 -29.38 -1.95 -2.29
C PHE A 166 -28.54 -2.47 -1.13
N LEU A 167 -27.30 -2.00 -1.03
CA LEU A 167 -26.42 -2.25 0.11
C LEU A 167 -26.73 -1.24 1.23
N PRO A 168 -26.86 -1.67 2.50
CA PRO A 168 -27.01 -0.73 3.62
C PRO A 168 -25.66 -0.10 3.99
N GLY A 169 -25.72 1.03 4.69
CA GLY A 169 -24.56 1.78 5.18
C GLY A 169 -24.11 2.86 4.20
N ALA A 170 -22.81 3.18 4.24
CA ALA A 170 -22.21 4.29 3.51
C ALA A 170 -22.81 5.67 3.87
N GLU A 171 -23.30 5.84 5.10
CA GLU A 171 -23.86 7.13 5.55
C GLU A 171 -22.86 8.29 5.49
N ASN A 172 -21.56 7.98 5.53
CA ASN A 172 -20.48 8.95 5.39
C ASN A 172 -20.22 9.39 3.94
N ASP A 173 -20.72 8.66 2.93
CA ASP A 173 -20.70 9.14 1.55
C ASP A 173 -21.70 10.29 1.44
N GLN A 174 -21.17 11.51 1.36
CA GLN A 174 -21.94 12.76 1.29
C GLN A 174 -22.51 12.98 -0.13
N SER A 175 -23.17 11.96 -0.68
CA SER A 175 -23.68 11.94 -2.06
C SER A 175 -24.68 13.06 -2.35
N GLU A 176 -25.43 13.51 -1.35
CA GLU A 176 -26.33 14.66 -1.46
C GLU A 176 -25.59 15.96 -1.77
N LEU A 177 -24.50 16.25 -1.04
CA LEU A 177 -23.61 17.37 -1.33
C LEU A 177 -23.01 17.23 -2.73
N GLY A 178 -22.66 16.00 -3.11
CA GLY A 178 -22.21 15.66 -4.46
C GLY A 178 -23.26 15.80 -5.56
N GLY A 179 -24.51 16.19 -5.26
CA GLY A 179 -25.58 16.33 -6.26
C GLY A 179 -26.14 15.00 -6.77
N LEU A 180 -25.92 13.90 -6.04
CA LEU A 180 -26.38 12.55 -6.38
C LEU A 180 -27.62 12.12 -5.58
N GLY A 181 -28.10 12.96 -4.66
CA GLY A 181 -29.17 12.60 -3.72
C GLY A 181 -28.74 11.43 -2.82
N ASP A 182 -29.61 10.44 -2.64
CA ASP A 182 -29.36 9.23 -1.85
C ASP A 182 -28.50 8.16 -2.57
N LYS A 183 -27.96 8.50 -3.74
CA LYS A 183 -27.15 7.60 -4.57
C LYS A 183 -25.67 7.56 -4.12
N LYS A 184 -25.44 7.02 -2.92
CA LYS A 184 -24.12 6.60 -2.39
C LYS A 184 -23.43 5.56 -3.30
N THR A 185 -22.14 5.75 -3.58
CA THR A 185 -21.35 4.95 -4.54
C THR A 185 -20.02 4.44 -3.97
N CYS A 186 -19.57 4.93 -2.81
CA CYS A 186 -18.26 4.60 -2.25
C CYS A 186 -17.98 3.09 -2.10
N ALA A 187 -19.00 2.29 -1.77
CA ALA A 187 -18.90 0.84 -1.57
C ALA A 187 -18.62 0.05 -2.87
N PHE A 188 -18.86 0.64 -4.03
CA PHE A 188 -18.74 -0.03 -5.34
C PHE A 188 -17.35 0.12 -5.98
N SER A 189 -16.48 0.92 -5.37
CA SER A 189 -15.13 1.19 -5.86
C SER A 189 -14.10 0.84 -4.79
N ARG A 190 -13.03 0.15 -5.18
CA ARG A 190 -11.85 0.00 -4.33
C ARG A 190 -11.02 1.28 -4.39
N LYS A 191 -11.53 2.29 -3.67
CA LYS A 191 -11.03 3.65 -3.55
C LYS A 191 -11.15 4.08 -2.08
N ALA A 192 -10.28 4.99 -1.64
CA ALA A 192 -10.31 5.52 -0.29
C ALA A 192 -11.69 6.12 0.03
N GLN A 193 -12.32 5.62 1.08
CA GLN A 193 -13.72 5.92 1.39
C GLN A 193 -13.90 7.38 1.82
N TYR A 194 -12.92 7.93 2.53
CA TYR A 194 -12.94 9.33 2.98
C TYR A 194 -12.95 10.36 1.85
N HIS A 195 -12.56 10.01 0.61
CA HIS A 195 -12.72 10.90 -0.54
C HIS A 195 -14.18 11.27 -0.82
N PHE A 196 -15.13 10.39 -0.46
CA PHE A 196 -16.56 10.60 -0.66
C PHE A 196 -17.20 11.49 0.44
N GLY A 197 -16.39 12.00 1.37
CA GLY A 197 -16.81 12.67 2.58
C GLY A 197 -16.66 11.76 3.80
N TRP A 198 -16.60 12.39 4.96
CA TRP A 198 -16.75 11.72 6.25
C TRP A 198 -17.27 12.72 7.29
N ASP A 199 -17.63 12.28 8.50
CA ASP A 199 -18.07 13.18 9.58
C ASP A 199 -17.00 14.19 10.05
N TRP A 200 -15.75 14.02 9.63
CA TRP A 200 -14.60 14.89 9.91
C TRP A 200 -13.92 15.46 8.66
N GLY A 201 -14.34 15.07 7.44
CA GLY A 201 -13.60 15.36 6.21
C GLY A 201 -14.50 15.77 5.04
N PRO A 202 -14.01 16.63 4.13
CA PRO A 202 -14.78 17.08 2.98
C PRO A 202 -14.96 15.96 1.95
N ARG A 203 -15.98 16.10 1.11
CA ARG A 203 -16.18 15.31 -0.10
C ARG A 203 -15.38 15.91 -1.26
N LEU A 204 -14.22 15.32 -1.56
CA LEU A 204 -13.42 15.66 -2.74
C LEU A 204 -13.00 14.36 -3.44
N VAL A 205 -13.93 13.81 -4.23
CA VAL A 205 -13.73 12.55 -4.98
C VAL A 205 -12.84 12.81 -6.18
N SER A 206 -11.52 12.70 -5.99
CA SER A 206 -10.54 12.96 -7.05
C SER A 206 -10.26 11.74 -7.95
N SER A 207 -9.50 11.97 -9.01
CA SER A 207 -8.76 10.95 -9.76
C SER A 207 -7.32 11.40 -9.94
N GLY A 208 -6.42 10.48 -10.31
CA GLY A 208 -5.04 10.82 -10.61
C GLY A 208 -4.05 9.67 -10.49
N ILE A 209 -2.82 9.93 -10.92
CA ILE A 209 -1.67 9.05 -10.73
C ILE A 209 -1.10 9.39 -9.35
N TRP A 210 -1.66 8.76 -8.31
CA TRP A 210 -1.47 9.21 -6.93
C TRP A 210 -0.18 8.71 -6.27
N GLN A 211 0.55 7.80 -6.92
CA GLN A 211 1.90 7.36 -6.53
C GLN A 211 2.83 7.27 -7.75
N ASP A 212 4.12 7.02 -7.50
CA ASP A 212 5.18 6.99 -8.52
C ASP A 212 4.86 6.10 -9.73
N VAL A 213 5.38 6.51 -10.89
CA VAL A 213 5.41 5.70 -12.10
C VAL A 213 6.85 5.48 -12.51
N GLU A 214 7.23 4.23 -12.74
CA GLU A 214 8.60 3.84 -13.03
C GLU A 214 8.64 2.93 -14.25
N LEU A 215 9.58 3.19 -15.15
CA LEU A 215 9.98 2.21 -16.15
C LEU A 215 11.16 1.42 -15.60
N MET A 216 11.04 0.10 -15.63
CA MET A 216 12.11 -0.83 -15.26
C MET A 216 12.50 -1.65 -16.47
N ALA A 217 13.80 -1.81 -16.70
CA ALA A 217 14.33 -2.74 -17.68
C ALA A 217 15.39 -3.63 -17.04
N TRP A 218 15.31 -4.93 -17.25
CA TRP A 218 16.15 -5.92 -16.59
C TRP A 218 16.38 -7.15 -17.48
N ASP A 219 17.47 -7.86 -17.20
CA ASP A 219 17.90 -9.06 -17.92
C ASP A 219 17.76 -10.30 -17.04
N LYS A 220 17.54 -11.46 -17.67
CA LYS A 220 17.52 -12.80 -17.06
C LYS A 220 16.46 -13.00 -15.97
N CYS A 221 16.61 -12.36 -14.81
CA CYS A 221 15.71 -12.52 -13.68
C CYS A 221 15.64 -11.29 -12.77
N LYS A 222 14.56 -11.20 -11.98
CA LYS A 222 14.29 -10.13 -11.03
C LYS A 222 13.72 -10.68 -9.72
N LEU A 223 14.19 -10.16 -8.59
CA LEU A 223 13.55 -10.36 -7.28
C LEU A 223 12.19 -9.66 -7.25
N VAL A 224 11.12 -10.44 -7.05
CA VAL A 224 9.76 -9.94 -6.95
C VAL A 224 9.39 -9.71 -5.49
N ASP A 225 9.72 -10.65 -4.63
CA ASP A 225 9.23 -10.70 -3.26
C ASP A 225 10.25 -11.36 -2.33
N VAL A 226 10.39 -10.82 -1.11
CA VAL A 226 11.24 -11.38 -0.06
C VAL A 226 10.46 -11.28 1.24
N ASN A 227 10.33 -12.41 1.94
CA ASN A 227 9.71 -12.51 3.25
C ASN A 227 10.68 -13.19 4.21
N ILE A 228 11.01 -12.52 5.31
CA ILE A 228 11.84 -13.10 6.36
C ILE A 228 10.92 -13.64 7.45
N VAL A 229 10.81 -14.97 7.51
CA VAL A 229 9.93 -15.64 8.46
C VAL A 229 10.74 -16.12 9.65
N ARG A 230 10.25 -15.82 10.85
CA ARG A 230 10.87 -16.29 12.10
C ARG A 230 10.29 -17.64 12.51
N GLU A 231 11.11 -18.68 12.56
CA GLU A 231 10.68 -20.02 13.01
C GLU A 231 10.94 -20.23 14.50
N GLY A 232 12.02 -19.65 15.03
CA GLY A 232 12.41 -19.75 16.43
C GLY A 232 13.03 -18.45 16.94
N LEU A 233 12.84 -18.17 18.24
CA LEU A 233 13.47 -17.04 18.91
C LEU A 233 13.73 -17.39 20.37
N SER A 234 14.99 -17.25 20.78
CA SER A 234 15.47 -17.43 22.14
C SER A 234 16.50 -16.34 22.46
N GLU A 235 16.97 -16.29 23.71
CA GLU A 235 18.01 -15.33 24.13
C GLU A 235 19.33 -15.49 23.35
N ASN A 236 19.67 -16.71 22.93
CA ASN A 236 20.96 -17.01 22.29
C ASN A 236 20.88 -17.09 20.76
N GLU A 237 19.68 -17.27 20.19
CA GLU A 237 19.53 -17.52 18.77
C GLU A 237 18.11 -17.20 18.24
N ALA A 238 18.07 -16.58 17.07
CA ALA A 238 16.89 -16.49 16.20
C ALA A 238 17.08 -17.36 14.95
N THR A 239 16.14 -18.27 14.72
CA THR A 239 16.10 -19.15 13.53
C THR A 239 15.12 -18.56 12.51
N LEU A 240 15.60 -18.26 11.32
CA LEU A 240 14.88 -17.55 10.28
C LEU A 240 14.90 -18.31 8.96
N VAL A 241 13.90 -18.07 8.11
CA VAL A 241 13.85 -18.54 6.73
C VAL A 241 13.58 -17.36 5.81
N SER A 242 14.50 -17.11 4.89
CA SER A 242 14.27 -16.19 3.78
C SER A 242 13.47 -16.89 2.69
N LYS A 243 12.21 -16.48 2.51
CA LYS A 243 11.32 -16.95 1.43
C LYS A 243 11.36 -15.93 0.30
N ILE A 244 11.90 -16.35 -0.84
CA ILE A 244 12.26 -15.47 -1.96
C ILE A 244 11.44 -15.89 -3.18
N GLU A 245 10.82 -14.93 -3.86
CA GLU A 245 10.21 -15.12 -5.19
C GLU A 245 11.04 -14.38 -6.25
N ILE A 246 11.45 -15.11 -7.29
CA ILE A 246 12.26 -14.60 -8.40
C ILE A 246 11.52 -14.88 -9.71
N GLU A 247 11.28 -13.84 -10.51
CA GLU A 247 10.81 -13.98 -11.88
C GLU A 247 12.01 -14.19 -12.81
N SER A 248 11.95 -15.20 -13.69
CA SER A 248 12.98 -15.48 -14.69
C SER A 248 12.39 -15.53 -16.09
N VAL A 249 13.10 -14.99 -17.08
CA VAL A 249 12.68 -15.05 -18.50
C VAL A 249 12.92 -16.43 -19.12
N GLY A 250 13.81 -17.22 -18.51
CA GLY A 250 14.30 -18.49 -19.04
C GLY A 250 14.87 -19.42 -17.97
N VAL A 251 15.66 -20.39 -18.41
CA VAL A 251 16.44 -21.26 -17.52
C VAL A 251 17.76 -20.56 -17.23
N GLU A 252 17.99 -20.21 -15.96
CA GLU A 252 19.15 -19.43 -15.54
C GLU A 252 19.83 -20.09 -14.34
N GLU A 253 21.15 -20.25 -14.38
CA GLU A 253 21.93 -20.64 -13.20
C GLU A 253 22.34 -19.38 -12.45
N VAL A 254 21.93 -19.28 -11.18
CA VAL A 254 22.18 -18.10 -10.35
C VAL A 254 22.69 -18.47 -8.97
N ASN A 255 23.33 -17.52 -8.31
CA ASN A 255 23.73 -17.60 -6.91
C ASN A 255 22.95 -16.57 -6.09
N ILE A 256 22.15 -17.03 -5.14
CA ILE A 256 21.39 -16.17 -4.22
C ILE A 256 22.25 -15.96 -2.98
N VAL A 257 22.50 -14.72 -2.59
CA VAL A 257 23.31 -14.36 -1.42
C VAL A 257 22.51 -13.44 -0.51
N GLY A 258 22.54 -13.72 0.79
CA GLY A 258 21.88 -12.89 1.81
C GLY A 258 22.89 -12.28 2.78
N TYR A 259 22.75 -10.99 3.04
CA TYR A 259 23.53 -10.23 4.00
C TYR A 259 22.61 -9.70 5.10
N ILE A 260 23.13 -9.68 6.34
CA ILE A 260 22.50 -9.05 7.49
C ILE A 260 23.49 -8.05 8.07
N ASP A 261 23.11 -6.78 8.15
CA ASP A 261 23.99 -5.69 8.60
C ASP A 261 25.35 -5.72 7.86
N SER A 262 25.31 -5.91 6.54
CA SER A 262 26.48 -6.08 5.63
C SER A 262 27.32 -7.34 5.83
N GLU A 263 26.96 -8.24 6.76
CA GLU A 263 27.63 -9.52 6.96
C GLU A 263 26.91 -10.63 6.16
N LYS A 264 27.66 -11.34 5.30
CA LYS A 264 27.10 -12.47 4.54
C LYS A 264 26.65 -13.59 5.49
N LYS A 265 25.35 -13.92 5.50
CA LYS A 265 24.79 -15.00 6.31
C LYS A 265 24.55 -16.29 5.54
N PHE A 266 24.22 -16.21 4.26
CA PHE A 266 23.97 -17.41 3.44
C PHE A 266 24.30 -17.19 1.96
N GLY A 267 24.44 -18.31 1.25
CA GLY A 267 24.62 -18.34 -0.21
C GLY A 267 24.15 -19.67 -0.78
N GLN A 268 23.36 -19.64 -1.85
CA GLN A 268 22.82 -20.84 -2.49
C GLN A 268 22.84 -20.71 -4.01
N LYS A 269 23.52 -21.64 -4.68
CA LYS A 269 23.41 -21.83 -6.13
C LYS A 269 22.09 -22.54 -6.45
N THR A 270 21.40 -22.07 -7.48
CA THR A 270 20.14 -22.69 -7.94
C THR A 270 19.95 -22.48 -9.43
N THR A 271 19.09 -23.30 -10.03
CA THR A 271 18.68 -23.18 -11.43
C THR A 271 17.22 -22.71 -11.44
N LEU A 272 16.99 -21.53 -11.98
CA LEU A 272 15.67 -20.97 -12.19
C LEU A 272 15.02 -21.57 -13.44
N SER A 273 13.70 -21.67 -13.44
CA SER A 273 12.88 -21.95 -14.62
C SER A 273 12.16 -20.67 -15.07
N LYS A 274 11.71 -20.62 -16.33
CA LYS A 274 10.91 -19.50 -16.83
C LYS A 274 9.65 -19.29 -15.96
N GLY A 275 9.38 -18.04 -15.59
CA GLY A 275 8.28 -17.64 -14.71
C GLY A 275 8.71 -17.44 -13.25
N ILE A 276 7.75 -17.56 -12.33
CA ILE A 276 7.99 -17.35 -10.89
C ILE A 276 8.62 -18.59 -10.25
N ASN A 277 9.76 -18.39 -9.61
CA ASN A 277 10.49 -19.39 -8.83
C ASN A 277 10.39 -19.04 -7.35
N LYS A 278 10.22 -20.05 -6.49
CA LYS A 278 10.18 -19.89 -5.03
C LYS A 278 11.37 -20.60 -4.41
N VAL A 279 12.17 -19.87 -3.65
CA VAL A 279 13.36 -20.39 -2.97
C VAL A 279 13.27 -20.07 -1.49
N ASN A 280 13.52 -21.06 -0.64
CA ASN A 280 13.54 -20.90 0.81
C ASN A 280 14.96 -21.19 1.30
N ILE A 281 15.58 -20.25 2.03
CA ILE A 281 16.93 -20.39 2.55
C ILE A 281 16.93 -20.14 4.06
N PRO A 282 17.23 -21.15 4.89
CA PRO A 282 17.33 -20.97 6.34
C PRO A 282 18.62 -20.25 6.72
N PHE A 283 18.56 -19.43 7.77
CA PHE A 283 19.72 -18.77 8.36
C PHE A 283 19.45 -18.38 9.81
N ASN A 284 20.52 -18.12 10.56
CA ASN A 284 20.43 -17.86 12.00
C ASN A 284 21.11 -16.53 12.36
N ILE A 285 20.58 -15.85 13.37
CA ILE A 285 21.20 -14.71 14.04
C ILE A 285 21.50 -15.12 15.49
N LYS A 286 22.77 -15.09 15.88
CA LYS A 286 23.21 -15.38 17.25
C LYS A 286 23.04 -14.16 18.13
N ASP A 287 22.79 -14.40 19.42
CA ASP A 287 22.63 -13.38 20.45
C ASP A 287 21.73 -12.21 19.98
N PRO A 288 20.49 -12.51 19.52
CA PRO A 288 19.67 -11.53 18.83
C PRO A 288 19.24 -10.39 19.75
N GLU A 289 19.59 -9.16 19.38
CA GLU A 289 18.96 -7.97 19.91
C GLU A 289 17.51 -7.88 19.42
N LEU A 290 16.57 -7.74 20.35
CA LEU A 290 15.13 -7.71 20.08
C LEU A 290 14.64 -6.33 19.67
N TRP A 291 13.54 -6.31 18.93
CA TRP A 291 12.73 -5.13 18.69
C TRP A 291 11.65 -5.01 19.78
N TRP A 292 11.60 -3.88 20.47
CA TRP A 292 10.59 -3.54 21.46
C TRP A 292 9.76 -2.34 21.03
N THR A 293 8.51 -2.30 21.49
CA THR A 293 7.67 -1.12 21.32
C THR A 293 8.11 0.03 22.24
N ASN A 294 7.70 1.25 21.88
CA ASN A 294 8.06 2.48 22.57
C ASN A 294 7.81 2.39 24.09
N GLY A 295 8.83 2.79 24.85
CA GLY A 295 8.83 2.76 26.32
C GLY A 295 9.22 1.44 26.98
N LEU A 296 9.48 0.35 26.22
CA LEU A 296 9.80 -0.97 26.79
C LEU A 296 11.20 -1.52 26.45
N GLY A 297 11.95 -0.87 25.56
CA GLY A 297 13.30 -1.30 25.20
C GLY A 297 13.81 -0.67 23.91
N GLY A 298 14.93 -1.21 23.40
CA GLY A 298 15.45 -0.85 22.08
C GLY A 298 14.61 -1.47 20.94
N HIS A 299 14.52 -0.78 19.82
CA HIS A 299 13.83 -1.23 18.60
C HIS A 299 14.86 -1.59 17.54
N LYS A 300 15.69 -2.62 17.78
CA LYS A 300 16.73 -3.03 16.83
C LYS A 300 16.09 -3.42 15.49
N LEU A 301 16.56 -2.76 14.44
CA LEU A 301 16.31 -3.12 13.06
C LEU A 301 17.59 -3.70 12.47
N TYR A 302 17.46 -4.88 11.87
CA TYR A 302 18.52 -5.50 11.07
C TYR A 302 18.25 -5.19 9.61
N ASN A 303 19.28 -4.69 8.91
CA ASN A 303 19.21 -4.51 7.48
C ASN A 303 19.46 -5.85 6.79
N VAL A 304 18.53 -6.27 5.95
CA VAL A 304 18.60 -7.50 5.16
C VAL A 304 18.72 -7.15 3.70
N GLU A 305 19.81 -7.58 3.08
CA GLU A 305 20.02 -7.48 1.64
C GLU A 305 20.02 -8.87 1.01
N ILE A 306 19.15 -9.07 0.02
CA ILE A 306 19.14 -10.28 -0.82
C ILE A 306 19.62 -9.90 -2.21
N GLN A 307 20.62 -10.61 -2.72
CA GLN A 307 21.18 -10.44 -4.05
C GLN A 307 21.03 -11.73 -4.87
N VAL A 308 20.62 -11.62 -6.13
CA VAL A 308 20.67 -12.70 -7.13
C VAL A 308 21.80 -12.37 -8.09
N LYS A 309 22.81 -13.24 -8.15
CA LYS A 309 24.02 -13.05 -8.94
C LYS A 309 24.17 -14.07 -10.06
N ASP A 310 24.77 -13.63 -11.16
CA ASP A 310 25.34 -14.49 -12.21
C ASP A 310 26.86 -14.25 -12.24
N GLY A 311 27.63 -15.24 -11.74
CA GLY A 311 29.03 -15.02 -11.36
C GLY A 311 29.15 -13.91 -10.31
N ASP A 312 29.92 -12.87 -10.64
CA ASP A 312 30.10 -11.67 -9.79
C ASP A 312 29.08 -10.56 -10.10
N LYS A 313 28.28 -10.69 -11.15
CA LYS A 313 27.31 -9.68 -11.59
C LYS A 313 26.02 -9.78 -10.78
N ILE A 314 25.56 -8.67 -10.20
CA ILE A 314 24.25 -8.58 -9.53
C ILE A 314 23.16 -8.36 -10.59
N LEU A 315 22.30 -9.36 -10.78
CA LEU A 315 21.13 -9.25 -11.66
C LEU A 315 19.99 -8.50 -10.99
N SER A 316 19.77 -8.78 -9.69
CA SER A 316 18.72 -8.14 -8.91
C SER A 316 19.09 -8.14 -7.43
N SER A 317 18.71 -7.06 -6.73
CA SER A 317 18.84 -6.96 -5.28
C SER A 317 17.58 -6.39 -4.65
N LYS A 318 17.34 -6.74 -3.39
CA LYS A 318 16.27 -6.17 -2.57
C LYS A 318 16.77 -5.95 -1.15
N ASN A 319 16.55 -4.75 -0.64
CA ASN A 319 16.85 -4.35 0.72
C ASN A 319 15.54 -4.22 1.51
N LEU A 320 15.55 -4.67 2.76
CA LEU A 320 14.46 -4.49 3.70
C LEU A 320 14.99 -4.50 5.14
N ASN A 321 14.22 -3.97 6.08
CA ASN A 321 14.53 -4.04 7.50
C ASN A 321 13.64 -5.07 8.19
N ILE A 322 14.19 -5.77 9.18
CA ILE A 322 13.43 -6.65 10.07
C ILE A 322 13.69 -6.30 11.53
N GLY A 323 12.68 -6.47 12.38
CA GLY A 323 12.83 -6.45 13.83
C GLY A 323 12.50 -7.82 14.42
N LEU A 324 13.40 -8.35 15.24
CA LEU A 324 13.20 -9.65 15.88
C LEU A 324 12.34 -9.49 17.13
N ARG A 325 11.12 -10.03 17.09
CA ARG A 325 10.20 -10.02 18.23
C ARG A 325 9.27 -11.23 18.24
N THR A 326 8.54 -11.41 19.33
CA THR A 326 7.23 -12.10 19.32
C THR A 326 6.12 -11.09 19.60
N ILE A 327 4.94 -11.33 19.01
CA ILE A 327 3.71 -10.62 19.38
C ILE A 327 2.55 -11.58 19.36
N GLU A 328 1.70 -11.50 20.37
CA GLU A 328 0.50 -12.31 20.49
C GLU A 328 -0.63 -11.44 21.02
N VAL A 329 -1.84 -11.69 20.53
CA VAL A 329 -3.06 -11.08 21.08
C VAL A 329 -3.73 -12.13 21.96
N ILE A 330 -3.71 -11.90 23.27
CA ILE A 330 -4.18 -12.85 24.26
C ILE A 330 -5.69 -12.69 24.48
N GLN A 331 -6.40 -13.78 24.20
CA GLN A 331 -7.84 -13.87 24.39
C GLN A 331 -8.21 -15.08 25.25
N LYS A 332 -7.99 -14.95 26.56
CA LYS A 332 -8.31 -15.99 27.54
C LYS A 332 -9.54 -15.60 28.34
N PRO A 333 -10.42 -16.56 28.71
CA PRO A 333 -11.49 -16.28 29.67
C PRO A 333 -10.93 -15.76 30.99
N ASP A 334 -11.61 -14.80 31.59
CA ASP A 334 -11.32 -14.26 32.92
C ASP A 334 -12.63 -14.00 33.70
N SER A 335 -12.55 -13.31 34.84
CA SER A 335 -13.72 -13.07 35.72
C SER A 335 -14.77 -12.12 35.13
N ILE A 336 -14.45 -11.37 34.08
CA ILE A 336 -15.35 -10.37 33.47
C ILE A 336 -15.70 -10.68 32.00
N GLY A 337 -15.06 -11.69 31.40
CA GLY A 337 -15.40 -12.17 30.06
C GLY A 337 -14.23 -12.89 29.41
N LYS A 338 -13.73 -12.32 28.31
CA LYS A 338 -12.57 -12.81 27.56
C LYS A 338 -11.62 -11.63 27.35
N SER A 339 -10.37 -11.79 27.74
CA SER A 339 -9.36 -10.75 27.59
C SER A 339 -9.15 -10.35 26.12
N PHE A 340 -8.65 -9.15 25.90
CA PHE A 340 -8.07 -8.74 24.62
C PHE A 340 -6.92 -7.78 24.93
N TYR A 341 -5.70 -8.31 24.99
CA TYR A 341 -4.49 -7.52 25.20
C TYR A 341 -3.33 -8.09 24.41
N PHE A 342 -2.26 -7.32 24.28
CA PHE A 342 -1.08 -7.72 23.52
C PHE A 342 0.01 -8.18 24.47
N GLN A 343 0.73 -9.22 24.06
CA GLN A 343 1.97 -9.67 24.69
C GLN A 343 3.09 -9.50 23.67
N VAL A 344 4.14 -8.75 24.03
CA VAL A 344 5.31 -8.48 23.17
C VAL A 344 6.53 -9.08 23.83
N ASN A 345 7.26 -9.95 23.12
CA ASN A 345 8.44 -10.64 23.63
C ASN A 345 8.20 -11.36 24.97
N GLY A 346 6.98 -11.88 25.18
CA GLY A 346 6.60 -12.55 26.42
C GLY A 346 5.98 -11.63 27.49
N GLU A 347 6.03 -10.31 27.33
CA GLU A 347 5.53 -9.36 28.34
C GLU A 347 4.15 -8.79 27.98
N PRO A 348 3.15 -8.80 28.89
CA PRO A 348 1.88 -8.12 28.68
C PRO A 348 2.07 -6.60 28.54
N VAL A 349 1.51 -6.01 27.49
CA VAL A 349 1.62 -4.58 27.20
C VAL A 349 0.24 -3.94 27.09
N PHE A 350 0.02 -2.89 27.89
CA PHE A 350 -1.15 -2.04 27.74
C PHE A 350 -0.96 -1.11 26.52
N MET A 351 -1.89 -1.18 25.57
CA MET A 351 -1.84 -0.35 24.37
C MET A 351 -2.35 1.06 24.64
N LYS A 352 -1.49 2.05 24.35
CA LYS A 352 -1.72 3.49 24.47
C LYS A 352 -1.54 4.10 23.09
N GLY A 353 -2.56 4.76 22.59
CA GLY A 353 -2.54 5.18 21.20
C GLY A 353 -3.76 5.94 20.76
N ALA A 354 -3.85 6.09 19.44
CA ALA A 354 -4.95 6.73 18.75
C ALA A 354 -5.27 6.02 17.43
N ASN A 355 -6.41 6.38 16.83
CA ASN A 355 -6.71 6.03 15.45
C ASN A 355 -6.02 7.05 14.53
N TYR A 356 -5.34 6.55 13.51
CA TYR A 356 -4.71 7.31 12.45
C TYR A 356 -5.64 7.34 11.23
N ILE A 357 -5.82 8.54 10.68
CA ILE A 357 -6.52 8.81 9.42
C ILE A 357 -5.55 9.52 8.46
N PRO A 358 -5.82 9.54 7.15
CA PRO A 358 -5.01 10.30 6.18
C PRO A 358 -4.74 11.74 6.61
N GLN A 359 -3.49 12.20 6.43
CA GLN A 359 -3.05 13.54 6.85
C GLN A 359 -3.59 14.68 5.96
N ASP A 360 -3.97 14.37 4.73
CA ASP A 360 -4.60 15.28 3.77
C ASP A 360 -5.54 14.46 2.86
N ILE A 361 -6.53 15.10 2.23
CA ILE A 361 -7.36 14.48 1.19
C ILE A 361 -6.60 14.24 -0.11
N PHE A 362 -5.57 15.05 -0.36
CA PHE A 362 -4.66 14.92 -1.48
C PHE A 362 -3.29 14.50 -0.97
N LEU A 363 -3.10 13.18 -0.80
CA LEU A 363 -1.88 12.57 -0.24
C LEU A 363 -0.56 12.87 -0.98
N SER A 364 -0.63 13.44 -2.19
CA SER A 364 0.55 13.97 -2.89
C SER A 364 1.12 15.24 -2.24
N ARG A 365 0.36 15.92 -1.37
CA ARG A 365 0.80 17.09 -0.60
C ARG A 365 1.51 16.73 0.70
N VAL A 366 1.39 15.49 1.17
CA VAL A 366 1.97 15.01 2.41
C VAL A 366 3.38 14.48 2.12
N ASP A 367 4.39 15.17 2.62
CA ASP A 367 5.79 14.80 2.45
C ASP A 367 6.33 13.95 3.61
N ASP A 368 7.54 13.42 3.46
CA ASP A 368 8.17 12.56 4.47
C ASP A 368 8.39 13.29 5.82
N GLY A 369 8.54 14.61 5.81
CA GLY A 369 8.69 15.44 6.99
C GLY A 369 7.38 15.54 7.80
N ASP A 370 6.24 15.59 7.12
CA ASP A 370 4.92 15.54 7.77
C ASP A 370 4.71 14.20 8.50
N TYR A 371 5.02 13.08 7.84
CA TYR A 371 4.99 11.76 8.46
C TYR A 371 5.93 11.68 9.67
N GLU A 372 7.17 12.14 9.53
CA GLU A 372 8.13 12.11 10.64
C GLU A 372 7.64 12.95 11.83
N LYS A 373 7.09 14.14 11.57
CA LYS A 373 6.54 15.01 12.61
C LYS A 373 5.37 14.34 13.33
N LEU A 374 4.44 13.72 12.61
CA LEU A 374 3.28 13.04 13.21
C LEU A 374 3.72 11.85 14.07
N ILE A 375 4.58 10.97 13.55
CA ILE A 375 5.04 9.80 14.31
C ILE A 375 5.85 10.22 15.54
N LYS A 376 6.72 11.24 15.43
CA LYS A 376 7.43 11.79 16.60
C LYS A 376 6.46 12.36 17.64
N SER A 377 5.39 13.03 17.21
CA SER A 377 4.35 13.53 18.12
C SER A 377 3.67 12.38 18.89
N ALA A 378 3.42 11.25 18.24
CA ALA A 378 2.89 10.05 18.91
C ALA A 378 3.88 9.48 19.94
N VAL A 379 5.18 9.44 19.60
CA VAL A 379 6.25 9.00 20.51
C VAL A 379 6.33 9.91 21.75
N GLU A 380 6.34 11.23 21.53
CA GLU A 380 6.36 12.25 22.59
C GLU A 380 5.11 12.20 23.48
N ALA A 381 3.96 11.81 22.91
CA ALA A 381 2.73 11.53 23.64
C ALA A 381 2.74 10.18 24.39
N ASN A 382 3.87 9.46 24.39
CA ASN A 382 4.07 8.15 25.00
C ASN A 382 3.15 7.06 24.43
N PHE A 383 2.74 7.18 23.16
CA PHE A 383 2.01 6.14 22.46
C PHE A 383 2.94 4.97 22.15
N ASN A 384 2.36 3.78 22.11
CA ASN A 384 3.02 2.55 21.68
C ASN A 384 2.24 1.84 20.57
N MET A 385 1.07 2.36 20.18
CA MET A 385 0.29 1.84 19.05
C MET A 385 -0.47 2.94 18.30
N LEU A 386 -0.60 2.78 16.99
CA LEU A 386 -1.55 3.50 16.15
C LEU A 386 -2.44 2.50 15.39
N ARG A 387 -3.74 2.81 15.26
CA ARG A 387 -4.64 2.06 14.38
C ARG A 387 -4.81 2.79 13.06
N VAL A 388 -4.30 2.23 11.97
CA VAL A 388 -4.56 2.73 10.61
C VAL A 388 -5.99 2.34 10.25
N TRP A 389 -6.89 3.31 10.25
CA TRP A 389 -8.33 3.10 10.14
C TRP A 389 -8.79 2.79 8.70
N GLY A 390 -9.73 1.85 8.57
CA GLY A 390 -10.12 1.21 7.30
C GLY A 390 -10.87 2.05 6.25
N GLY A 391 -11.21 3.32 6.48
CA GLY A 391 -11.74 4.16 5.38
C GLY A 391 -10.72 5.13 4.78
N GLY A 392 -9.46 5.04 5.21
CA GLY A 392 -8.32 5.77 4.66
C GLY A 392 -7.63 5.00 3.53
N ILE A 393 -6.31 4.87 3.65
CA ILE A 393 -5.44 4.11 2.74
C ILE A 393 -4.53 3.14 3.50
N TYR A 394 -4.00 2.13 2.82
CA TYR A 394 -2.74 1.53 3.28
C TYR A 394 -1.65 2.57 3.06
N GLU A 395 -0.92 2.91 4.11
CA GLU A 395 -0.04 4.08 4.08
C GLU A 395 1.20 3.89 3.17
N LYS A 396 1.90 5.00 2.93
CA LYS A 396 3.22 4.99 2.27
C LYS A 396 4.23 4.20 3.13
N ASP A 397 5.23 3.59 2.49
CA ASP A 397 6.24 2.78 3.19
C ASP A 397 6.94 3.57 4.31
N ILE A 398 7.18 4.88 4.12
CA ILE A 398 7.77 5.77 5.13
C ILE A 398 7.00 5.80 6.46
N PHE A 399 5.67 5.67 6.44
CA PHE A 399 4.88 5.60 7.67
C PHE A 399 5.28 4.38 8.51
N TYR A 400 5.37 3.21 7.87
CA TYR A 400 5.71 1.96 8.53
C TYR A 400 7.19 1.92 8.92
N ASP A 401 8.08 2.45 8.08
CA ASP A 401 9.51 2.61 8.39
C ASP A 401 9.72 3.49 9.64
N LEU A 402 8.97 4.58 9.78
CA LEU A 402 9.02 5.44 10.97
C LEU A 402 8.42 4.73 12.20
N CYS A 403 7.34 3.98 12.03
CA CYS A 403 6.76 3.17 13.12
C CYS A 403 7.74 2.10 13.60
N ASP A 404 8.41 1.40 12.69
CA ASP A 404 9.48 0.45 12.98
C ASP A 404 10.63 1.12 13.72
N LYS A 405 11.09 2.26 13.20
CA LYS A 405 12.22 3.03 13.74
C LYS A 405 11.94 3.58 15.13
N TYR A 406 10.71 4.00 15.42
CA TYR A 406 10.36 4.63 16.70
C TYR A 406 9.60 3.70 17.66
N GLY A 407 9.43 2.42 17.31
CA GLY A 407 8.81 1.44 18.19
C GLY A 407 7.27 1.57 18.31
N ILE A 408 6.58 2.17 17.34
CA ILE A 408 5.13 2.31 17.36
C ILE A 408 4.50 1.09 16.69
N LEU A 409 3.73 0.29 17.43
CA LEU A 409 2.97 -0.82 16.85
C LEU A 409 1.83 -0.30 15.96
N VAL A 410 1.46 -1.08 14.95
CA VAL A 410 0.39 -0.75 14.00
C VAL A 410 -0.68 -1.82 14.02
N TRP A 411 -1.90 -1.40 14.37
CA TRP A 411 -3.13 -2.13 14.06
C TRP A 411 -3.53 -1.72 12.64
N GLN A 412 -3.44 -2.65 11.69
CA GLN A 412 -3.73 -2.36 10.28
C GLN A 412 -5.12 -2.86 9.91
N ASP A 413 -6.08 -1.96 9.70
CA ASP A 413 -7.33 -2.34 9.03
C ASP A 413 -7.06 -2.61 7.53
N PHE A 414 -7.82 -3.50 6.90
CA PHE A 414 -8.03 -3.46 5.46
C PHE A 414 -8.95 -2.28 5.13
N MET A 415 -8.91 -1.78 3.90
CA MET A 415 -9.59 -0.52 3.54
C MET A 415 -11.10 -0.70 3.31
N PHE A 416 -11.81 -1.10 4.36
CA PHE A 416 -13.26 -1.18 4.46
C PHE A 416 -13.75 -0.48 5.73
N ALA A 417 -14.72 0.43 5.60
CA ALA A 417 -15.35 1.09 6.73
C ALA A 417 -16.82 1.40 6.47
N CYS A 418 -17.67 1.21 7.48
CA CYS A 418 -19.04 1.72 7.60
C CYS A 418 -19.95 1.57 6.36
N ALA A 419 -19.78 0.51 5.57
CA ALA A 419 -20.64 0.16 4.46
C ALA A 419 -20.67 -1.36 4.27
N MET A 420 -21.77 -1.90 3.76
CA MET A 420 -21.74 -3.23 3.15
C MET A 420 -21.20 -3.16 1.73
N TYR A 421 -20.49 -4.19 1.30
CA TYR A 421 -19.78 -4.23 0.02
C TYR A 421 -20.34 -5.32 -0.92
N PRO A 422 -20.19 -5.17 -2.25
CA PRO A 422 -20.68 -6.14 -3.21
C PRO A 422 -20.06 -7.55 -3.05
N GLY A 423 -20.87 -8.60 -3.25
CA GLY A 423 -20.44 -10.00 -3.21
C GLY A 423 -20.19 -10.65 -4.58
N ASN A 424 -20.19 -9.87 -5.66
CA ASN A 424 -19.98 -10.42 -7.01
C ASN A 424 -18.52 -10.87 -7.22
N LYS A 425 -18.32 -11.80 -8.15
CA LYS A 425 -17.01 -12.45 -8.37
C LYS A 425 -15.90 -11.46 -8.74
N GLU A 426 -16.22 -10.43 -9.52
CA GLU A 426 -15.27 -9.41 -9.93
C GLU A 426 -14.77 -8.62 -8.71
N PHE A 427 -15.69 -8.11 -7.89
CA PHE A 427 -15.37 -7.38 -6.66
C PHE A 427 -14.57 -8.23 -5.68
N LEU A 428 -15.00 -9.47 -5.41
CA LEU A 428 -14.29 -10.37 -4.49
C LEU A 428 -12.88 -10.74 -5.02
N GLY A 429 -12.75 -10.96 -6.32
CA GLY A 429 -11.46 -11.21 -6.97
C GLY A 429 -10.53 -10.00 -6.87
N ASN A 430 -11.07 -8.80 -7.01
CA ASN A 430 -10.35 -7.55 -6.85
C ASN A 430 -9.85 -7.36 -5.40
N VAL A 431 -10.72 -7.55 -4.40
CA VAL A 431 -10.37 -7.52 -2.97
C VAL A 431 -9.26 -8.52 -2.63
N LYS A 432 -9.31 -9.75 -3.16
CA LYS A 432 -8.25 -10.74 -2.92
C LYS A 432 -6.90 -10.27 -3.44
N LYS A 433 -6.85 -9.68 -4.65
CA LYS A 433 -5.60 -9.15 -5.22
C LYS A 433 -5.04 -8.00 -4.39
N GLU A 434 -5.89 -7.06 -3.99
CA GLU A 434 -5.53 -5.95 -3.10
C GLU A 434 -4.91 -6.45 -1.79
N ALA A 435 -5.59 -7.38 -1.13
CA ALA A 435 -5.15 -7.93 0.15
C ALA A 435 -3.81 -8.65 0.01
N VAL A 436 -3.63 -9.47 -1.04
CA VAL A 436 -2.36 -10.16 -1.31
C VAL A 436 -1.21 -9.16 -1.49
N GLN A 437 -1.40 -8.12 -2.30
CA GLN A 437 -0.34 -7.13 -2.54
C GLN A 437 0.04 -6.38 -1.26
N ASN A 438 -0.94 -5.88 -0.50
CA ASN A 438 -0.66 -5.09 0.69
C ASN A 438 -0.12 -5.93 1.86
N VAL A 439 -0.59 -7.16 2.05
CA VAL A 439 0.01 -8.07 3.06
C VAL A 439 1.44 -8.44 2.67
N LYS A 440 1.72 -8.71 1.38
CA LYS A 440 3.11 -8.94 0.93
C LYS A 440 4.01 -7.74 1.17
N ARG A 441 3.52 -6.53 0.89
CA ARG A 441 4.25 -5.27 1.08
C ARG A 441 4.59 -5.04 2.55
N LEU A 442 3.63 -5.25 3.45
CA LEU A 442 3.76 -4.79 4.83
C LEU A 442 4.27 -5.84 5.83
N ARG A 443 4.17 -7.14 5.55
CA ARG A 443 4.43 -8.23 6.53
C ARG A 443 5.83 -8.30 7.14
N ASN A 444 6.83 -7.67 6.52
CA ASN A 444 8.21 -7.64 7.04
C ASN A 444 8.41 -6.55 8.10
N HIS A 445 7.53 -5.54 8.17
CA HIS A 445 7.63 -4.48 9.18
C HIS A 445 7.34 -5.05 10.58
N PRO A 446 8.29 -4.96 11.54
CA PRO A 446 8.03 -5.38 12.91
C PRO A 446 6.88 -4.63 13.59
N CYS A 447 6.58 -3.40 13.15
CA CYS A 447 5.49 -2.60 13.71
C CYS A 447 4.12 -3.25 13.50
N ILE A 448 3.88 -4.00 12.42
CA ILE A 448 2.58 -4.62 12.13
C ILE A 448 2.24 -5.61 13.24
N ALA A 449 1.24 -5.25 14.05
CA ALA A 449 0.84 -6.00 15.24
C ALA A 449 -0.31 -6.97 14.95
N LEU A 450 -1.26 -6.54 14.12
CA LEU A 450 -2.40 -7.33 13.67
C LEU A 450 -2.99 -6.76 12.38
N TRP A 451 -3.75 -7.60 11.70
CA TRP A 451 -4.59 -7.25 10.57
C TRP A 451 -6.06 -7.25 10.98
N CYS A 452 -6.84 -6.24 10.62
CA CYS A 452 -8.26 -6.13 10.92
C CYS A 452 -9.08 -6.01 9.63
N GLY A 453 -10.17 -6.77 9.48
CA GLY A 453 -10.92 -6.81 8.22
C GLY A 453 -11.63 -5.50 7.90
N ASP A 454 -12.26 -4.85 8.88
CA ASP A 454 -12.99 -3.61 8.67
C ASP A 454 -13.16 -2.73 9.91
N ASN A 455 -13.64 -1.52 9.68
CA ASN A 455 -14.22 -0.64 10.70
C ASN A 455 -15.76 -0.73 10.74
N GLU A 456 -16.27 -1.19 11.87
CA GLU A 456 -17.64 -1.12 12.38
C GLU A 456 -18.72 -1.86 11.58
N ILE A 457 -18.38 -2.58 10.51
CA ILE A 457 -19.39 -3.19 9.63
C ILE A 457 -20.23 -4.24 10.38
N LEU A 458 -19.59 -5.08 11.19
CA LEU A 458 -20.30 -6.07 12.01
C LEU A 458 -21.24 -5.43 13.04
N SER A 459 -20.76 -4.39 13.71
CA SER A 459 -21.52 -3.66 14.72
C SER A 459 -22.73 -2.99 14.06
N ALA A 460 -22.51 -2.33 12.92
CA ALA A 460 -23.53 -1.64 12.17
C ALA A 460 -24.63 -2.58 11.65
N TRP A 461 -24.23 -3.71 11.08
CA TRP A 461 -25.15 -4.76 10.63
C TRP A 461 -26.11 -5.20 11.73
N ASN A 462 -25.58 -5.43 12.94
CA ASN A 462 -26.34 -6.01 14.05
C ASN A 462 -27.01 -4.99 14.96
N ARG A 463 -26.56 -3.73 14.97
CA ARG A 463 -26.96 -2.75 16.01
C ARG A 463 -27.44 -1.41 15.47
N TRP A 464 -27.18 -1.07 14.20
CA TRP A 464 -27.58 0.22 13.63
C TRP A 464 -28.84 0.13 12.77
N GLY A 465 -29.56 -0.98 12.83
CA GLY A 465 -30.81 -1.18 12.07
C GLY A 465 -30.61 -1.59 10.61
N TRP A 466 -29.37 -1.84 10.17
CA TRP A 466 -29.07 -2.17 8.77
C TRP A 466 -29.73 -3.47 8.34
N LYS A 467 -29.60 -4.53 9.13
CA LYS A 467 -30.21 -5.83 8.83
C LYS A 467 -31.74 -5.72 8.80
N GLU A 468 -32.33 -5.03 9.75
CA GLU A 468 -33.78 -4.82 9.86
C GLU A 468 -34.30 -4.00 8.67
N ASN A 469 -33.56 -2.99 8.24
CA ASN A 469 -33.90 -2.18 7.07
C ASN A 469 -33.88 -3.02 5.79
N VAL A 470 -32.81 -3.80 5.57
CA VAL A 470 -32.74 -4.71 4.40
C VAL A 470 -33.86 -5.74 4.46
N LEU A 471 -34.13 -6.34 5.62
CA LEU A 471 -35.21 -7.30 5.79
C LEU A 471 -36.57 -6.70 5.44
N LYS A 472 -36.87 -5.50 5.96
CA LYS A 472 -38.13 -4.80 5.76
C LYS A 472 -38.35 -4.37 4.29
N ASN A 473 -37.30 -3.87 3.64
CA ASN A 473 -37.42 -3.22 2.33
C ASN A 473 -37.10 -4.16 1.16
N GLN A 474 -36.32 -5.22 1.38
CA GLN A 474 -35.78 -6.08 0.32
C GLN A 474 -35.96 -7.58 0.59
N GLY A 475 -36.37 -7.97 1.80
CA GLY A 475 -36.67 -9.35 2.17
C GLY A 475 -35.45 -10.20 2.57
N GLN A 476 -35.73 -11.38 3.12
CA GLN A 476 -34.71 -12.26 3.70
C GLN A 476 -33.65 -12.73 2.70
N ASN A 477 -34.03 -12.99 1.44
CA ASN A 477 -33.06 -13.42 0.41
C ASN A 477 -31.95 -12.38 0.19
N ILE A 478 -32.26 -11.08 0.28
CA ILE A 478 -31.27 -10.02 0.15
C ILE A 478 -30.44 -9.89 1.43
N VAL A 479 -31.05 -10.07 2.61
CA VAL A 479 -30.30 -10.16 3.88
C VAL A 479 -29.23 -11.25 3.80
N ASP A 480 -29.59 -12.44 3.33
CA ASP A 480 -28.68 -13.58 3.18
C ASP A 480 -27.59 -13.31 2.14
N THR A 481 -27.94 -12.64 1.04
CA THR A 481 -27.00 -12.26 -0.02
C THR A 481 -25.95 -11.27 0.48
N VAL A 482 -26.37 -10.20 1.17
CA VAL A 482 -25.48 -9.19 1.76
C VAL A 482 -24.60 -9.82 2.84
N TRP A 483 -25.18 -10.65 3.70
CA TRP A 483 -24.42 -11.35 4.74
C TRP A 483 -23.43 -12.35 4.17
N LYS A 484 -23.76 -13.03 3.08
CA LYS A 484 -22.82 -13.90 2.36
C LYS A 484 -21.62 -13.10 1.85
N ALA A 485 -21.83 -11.93 1.27
CA ALA A 485 -20.74 -11.07 0.79
C ALA A 485 -19.82 -10.65 1.96
N TYR A 486 -20.40 -10.26 3.09
CA TYR A 486 -19.65 -9.96 4.32
C TYR A 486 -18.79 -11.16 4.78
N ASN A 487 -19.36 -12.37 4.82
CA ASN A 487 -18.60 -13.58 5.16
C ASN A 487 -17.48 -13.89 4.14
N ASP A 488 -17.78 -13.77 2.85
CA ASP A 488 -16.81 -14.01 1.79
C ASP A 488 -15.59 -13.09 1.93
N ILE A 489 -15.78 -11.81 2.26
CA ILE A 489 -14.68 -10.87 2.43
C ILE A 489 -13.98 -11.10 3.79
N PHE A 490 -14.70 -10.92 4.89
CA PHE A 490 -14.11 -10.72 6.22
C PHE A 490 -13.87 -12.01 7.00
N HIS A 491 -14.47 -13.13 6.59
CA HIS A 491 -14.32 -14.43 7.24
C HIS A 491 -13.64 -15.49 6.36
N ASN A 492 -13.56 -15.25 5.04
CA ASN A 492 -12.92 -16.16 4.09
C ASN A 492 -11.69 -15.53 3.43
N ILE A 493 -11.85 -14.53 2.56
CA ILE A 493 -10.78 -14.00 1.71
C ILE A 493 -9.65 -13.37 2.53
N LEU A 494 -9.96 -12.34 3.31
CA LEU A 494 -8.94 -11.61 4.08
C LEU A 494 -8.21 -12.50 5.11
N PRO A 495 -8.88 -13.32 5.94
CA PRO A 495 -8.17 -14.21 6.87
C PRO A 495 -7.37 -15.30 6.15
N GLU A 496 -7.83 -15.82 5.00
CA GLU A 496 -7.05 -16.77 4.20
C GLU A 496 -5.75 -16.12 3.69
N VAL A 497 -5.82 -14.88 3.19
CA VAL A 497 -4.65 -14.13 2.74
C VAL A 497 -3.65 -13.93 3.87
N VAL A 498 -4.09 -13.47 5.04
CA VAL A 498 -3.21 -13.26 6.21
C VAL A 498 -2.62 -14.59 6.69
N ARG A 499 -3.43 -15.65 6.81
CA ARG A 499 -2.94 -16.99 7.21
C ARG A 499 -1.88 -17.53 6.26
N ASN A 500 -2.01 -17.28 4.95
CA ASN A 500 -1.08 -17.81 3.96
C ASN A 500 0.20 -16.97 3.83
N LEU A 501 0.11 -15.65 4.02
CA LEU A 501 1.20 -14.72 3.73
C LEU A 501 1.90 -14.16 4.96
N ASP A 502 1.21 -14.07 6.10
CA ASP A 502 1.69 -13.53 7.37
C ASP A 502 1.11 -14.27 8.60
N PRO A 503 1.27 -15.61 8.69
CA PRO A 503 0.61 -16.45 9.71
C PRO A 503 1.00 -16.14 11.16
N GLN A 504 2.05 -15.34 11.38
CA GLN A 504 2.55 -15.00 12.71
C GLN A 504 1.77 -13.86 13.36
N LYS A 505 0.89 -13.18 12.61
CA LYS A 505 0.08 -12.06 13.10
C LYS A 505 -1.38 -12.50 13.20
N LEU A 506 -2.08 -11.97 14.20
CA LEU A 506 -3.52 -12.19 14.33
C LEU A 506 -4.24 -11.49 13.18
N TYR A 507 -5.25 -12.16 12.63
CA TYR A 507 -6.33 -11.51 11.88
C TYR A 507 -7.57 -11.36 12.76
N TRP A 508 -8.14 -10.15 12.76
CA TRP A 508 -9.36 -9.76 13.45
C TRP A 508 -10.42 -9.38 12.40
N SER A 509 -11.65 -9.87 12.49
CA SER A 509 -12.61 -9.69 11.38
C SER A 509 -13.15 -8.27 11.28
N SER A 510 -13.55 -7.65 12.39
CA SER A 510 -14.15 -6.31 12.42
C SER A 510 -13.84 -5.61 13.73
N SER A 511 -13.62 -4.30 13.70
CA SER A 511 -13.45 -3.46 14.88
C SER A 511 -14.63 -2.49 15.03
N PRO A 512 -15.44 -2.55 16.12
CA PRO A 512 -15.34 -3.48 17.25
C PRO A 512 -16.05 -4.82 16.99
N SER A 513 -15.55 -5.88 17.61
CA SER A 513 -16.23 -7.18 17.69
C SER A 513 -15.94 -7.89 19.01
N ALA A 514 -16.72 -8.92 19.33
CA ALA A 514 -16.50 -9.81 20.46
C ALA A 514 -16.05 -11.20 19.97
N GLY A 515 -14.86 -11.27 19.37
CA GLY A 515 -14.32 -12.48 18.75
C GLY A 515 -14.31 -12.39 17.22
N PHE A 516 -14.25 -13.54 16.55
CA PHE A 516 -14.14 -13.58 15.09
C PHE A 516 -15.40 -13.13 14.35
N GLY A 517 -16.47 -12.77 15.06
CA GLY A 517 -17.74 -12.30 14.51
C GLY A 517 -18.84 -13.34 14.65
#